data_AF-A0A6G1CB67-F1
#
_entry.id   AF-A0A6G1CB67-F1
#
_cell.length_a   1.000
_cell.length_b   1.000
_cell.length_c   1.000
_cell.angle_alpha   90.00
_cell.angle_beta   90.00
_cell.angle_gamma   90.00
#
_symmetry.space_group_name_H-M   'P 1'
#
loop_
_entity.id
_entity.type
_entity.pdbx_description
1 polymer ?
#
loop_
_entity_poly.entity_id
_entity_poly.type
_entity_poly.pdbx_seq_one_letter_code
_entity_poly.pdbx_strand_id
1 'polypeptide(L)'
;MTGLKNEKDGYESLIDAALAISRIFTLDKQSEIVTQALERAFPSYILTMIKVMMPPSRFSREYFAAFTTIFFPWLVGPCEVMESEVDGRKEKNVVYIPKCRFLESTNCVGMCTNLCKIPCQKFIQDSLGMKVYMSPNFEDMSCEMIFGQQPPEDDPALKQPCFRTKFCKL
;
A
#
# COMPACT_ATOMS: atom_id res chain seq x y z
N MET A 1 -37.28 -17.20 0.86
CA MET A 1 -37.23 -16.56 2.20
C MET A 1 -35.77 -16.25 2.50
N THR A 2 -35.51 -14.98 2.84
CA THR A 2 -34.29 -14.41 3.46
C THR A 2 -32.94 -14.80 2.82
N GLY A 3 -32.32 -14.05 1.91
CA GLY A 3 -32.25 -12.58 1.89
C GLY A 3 -31.29 -12.02 2.95
N LEU A 4 -30.13 -12.65 3.18
CA LEU A 4 -29.00 -12.00 3.88
C LEU A 4 -28.12 -11.32 2.83
N LYS A 5 -28.54 -10.16 2.34
CA LYS A 5 -27.59 -9.22 1.73
C LYS A 5 -26.74 -8.69 2.86
N ASN A 6 -25.45 -9.00 2.85
CA ASN A 6 -24.50 -8.36 3.75
C ASN A 6 -24.36 -6.91 3.24
N GLU A 7 -25.06 -5.99 3.90
CA GLU A 7 -25.29 -4.60 3.52
C GLU A 7 -24.12 -3.70 3.95
N LYS A 8 -22.88 -4.19 3.83
CA LYS A 8 -21.67 -3.44 4.17
C LYS A 8 -21.05 -2.86 2.90
N ASP A 9 -20.72 -1.57 2.93
CA ASP A 9 -19.90 -0.93 1.90
C ASP A 9 -18.61 -1.76 1.68
N GLY A 10 -18.12 -1.80 0.44
CA GLY A 10 -16.94 -2.59 0.08
C GLY A 10 -15.71 -2.18 0.89
N TYR A 11 -15.64 -0.91 1.26
CA TYR A 11 -14.60 -0.37 2.13
C TYR A 11 -14.68 -0.88 3.57
N GLU A 12 -15.87 -0.86 4.18
CA GLU A 12 -16.09 -1.35 5.55
C GLU A 12 -15.74 -2.84 5.66
N SER A 13 -16.08 -3.61 4.64
CA SER A 13 -15.73 -5.04 4.56
C SER A 13 -14.22 -5.26 4.50
N LEU A 14 -13.48 -4.38 3.82
CA LEU A 14 -12.03 -4.41 3.76
C LEU A 14 -11.41 -4.09 5.13
N ILE A 15 -11.93 -3.09 5.84
CA ILE A 15 -11.47 -2.75 7.19
C ILE A 15 -11.75 -3.88 8.18
N ASP A 16 -12.94 -4.49 8.13
CA ASP A 16 -13.27 -5.66 8.96
C ASP A 16 -12.31 -6.83 8.71
N ALA A 17 -11.98 -7.11 7.43
CA ALA A 17 -11.02 -8.15 7.08
C ALA A 17 -9.61 -7.82 7.60
N ALA A 18 -9.16 -6.57 7.45
CA ALA A 18 -7.87 -6.12 7.97
C ALA A 18 -7.79 -6.28 9.50
N LEU A 19 -8.86 -5.92 10.22
CA LEU A 19 -8.98 -6.10 11.67
C LEU A 19 -8.98 -7.57 12.10
N ALA A 20 -9.63 -8.44 11.33
CA ALA A 20 -9.60 -9.87 11.60
C ALA A 20 -8.19 -10.43 11.42
N ILE A 21 -7.52 -10.08 10.32
CA ILE A 21 -6.15 -10.53 10.04
C ILE A 21 -5.18 -10.07 11.14
N SER A 22 -5.29 -8.81 11.57
CA SER A 22 -4.40 -8.25 12.59
C SER A 22 -4.55 -8.89 13.97
N ARG A 23 -5.74 -9.40 14.29
CA ARG A 23 -6.02 -10.08 15.57
C ARG A 23 -5.65 -11.56 15.57
N ILE A 24 -5.79 -12.23 14.43
CA ILE A 24 -5.66 -13.70 14.33
C ILE A 24 -4.21 -14.11 14.06
N PHE A 25 -3.47 -13.33 13.26
CA PHE A 25 -2.17 -13.73 12.74
C PHE A 25 -1.03 -12.93 13.33
N THR A 26 0.14 -13.57 13.43
CA THR A 26 1.42 -12.91 13.77
C THR A 26 1.85 -11.96 12.65
N LEU A 27 2.68 -10.96 12.97
CA LEU A 27 3.08 -9.90 12.02
C LEU A 27 3.62 -10.45 10.68
N ASP A 28 4.51 -11.44 10.71
CA ASP A 28 5.06 -12.05 9.49
C ASP A 28 3.96 -12.69 8.62
N LYS A 29 3.01 -13.38 9.26
CA LYS A 29 1.88 -14.03 8.57
C LYS A 29 0.88 -13.00 8.03
N GLN A 30 0.68 -11.88 8.72
CA GLN A 30 -0.19 -10.81 8.24
C GLN A 30 0.29 -10.32 6.87
N SER A 31 1.58 -10.01 6.75
CA SER A 31 2.15 -9.51 5.49
C SER A 31 2.10 -10.56 4.38
N GLU A 32 2.36 -11.82 4.71
CA GLU A 32 2.29 -12.92 3.75
C GLU A 32 0.87 -13.10 3.19
N ILE A 33 -0.14 -13.14 4.06
CA ILE A 33 -1.56 -13.32 3.66
C ILE A 33 -1.99 -12.20 2.71
N VAL A 34 -1.65 -10.95 3.03
CA VAL A 34 -2.02 -9.81 2.17
C VAL A 34 -1.27 -9.86 0.83
N THR A 35 0.02 -10.22 0.84
CA THR A 35 0.80 -10.36 -0.39
C THR A 35 0.17 -11.42 -1.30
N GLN A 36 -0.19 -12.59 -0.76
CA GLN A 36 -0.88 -13.64 -1.53
C GLN A 36 -2.25 -13.19 -2.06
N ALA A 37 -2.99 -12.38 -1.29
CA ALA A 37 -4.27 -11.82 -1.75
C ALA A 37 -4.07 -10.87 -2.95
N LEU A 38 -3.04 -10.02 -2.91
CA LEU A 38 -2.68 -9.13 -4.03
C LEU A 38 -2.26 -9.93 -5.28
N GLU A 39 -1.44 -10.96 -5.11
CA GLU A 39 -1.02 -11.84 -6.21
C GLU A 39 -2.21 -12.58 -6.84
N ARG A 40 -3.17 -13.04 -6.03
CA ARG A 40 -4.38 -13.72 -6.52
C ARG A 40 -5.40 -12.78 -7.16
N ALA A 41 -5.32 -11.49 -6.90
CA ALA A 41 -6.21 -10.50 -7.52
C ALA A 41 -5.97 -10.36 -9.03
N PHE A 42 -4.79 -10.75 -9.52
CA PHE A 42 -4.42 -10.65 -10.93
C PHE A 42 -3.99 -12.00 -11.51
N PRO A 43 -4.48 -12.37 -12.71
CA PRO A 43 -3.94 -13.53 -13.44
C PRO A 43 -2.44 -13.39 -13.69
N SER A 44 -1.67 -14.46 -13.48
CA SER A 44 -0.20 -14.48 -13.60
C SER A 44 0.32 -14.04 -14.98
N TYR A 45 -0.44 -14.30 -16.04
CA TYR A 45 -0.14 -13.83 -17.40
C TYR A 45 -0.12 -12.29 -17.49
N ILE A 46 -1.07 -11.61 -16.84
CA ILE A 46 -1.16 -10.14 -16.84
C ILE A 46 0.05 -9.55 -16.11
N LEU A 47 0.42 -10.11 -14.96
CA LEU A 47 1.60 -9.67 -14.20
C LEU A 47 2.89 -9.83 -15.01
N THR A 48 3.05 -10.98 -15.68
CA THR A 48 4.20 -11.22 -16.57
C THR A 48 4.24 -10.23 -17.72
N MET A 49 3.10 -9.96 -18.35
CA MET A 49 2.99 -9.01 -19.45
C MET A 49 3.37 -7.59 -19.01
N ILE A 50 2.91 -7.13 -17.84
CA ILE A 50 3.29 -5.82 -17.28
C ILE A 50 4.80 -5.73 -17.11
N LYS A 51 5.44 -6.74 -16.49
CA LYS A 51 6.90 -6.75 -16.30
C LYS A 51 7.68 -6.66 -17.61
N VAL A 52 7.22 -7.35 -18.65
CA VAL A 52 7.89 -7.38 -19.96
C VAL A 52 7.67 -6.07 -20.73
N MET A 53 6.44 -5.53 -20.71
CA MET A 53 6.09 -4.32 -21.45
C MET A 53 6.57 -3.02 -20.76
N MET A 54 6.70 -3.03 -19.44
CA MET A 54 7.03 -1.86 -18.63
C MET A 54 8.33 -2.08 -17.84
N PRO A 55 9.49 -2.25 -18.53
CA PRO A 55 10.77 -2.42 -17.84
C PRO A 55 11.10 -1.18 -16.98
N PRO A 56 11.92 -1.33 -15.92
CA PRO A 56 12.32 -0.24 -15.05
C PRO A 56 12.92 0.93 -15.85
N SER A 57 12.20 2.04 -15.88
CA SER A 57 12.54 3.24 -16.64
C SER A 57 11.82 4.44 -16.04
N ARG A 58 12.19 5.64 -16.46
CA ARG A 58 11.44 6.86 -16.10
C ARG A 58 9.97 6.74 -16.47
N PHE A 59 9.69 6.29 -17.70
CA PHE A 59 8.32 6.15 -18.20
C PHE A 59 7.50 5.20 -17.33
N SER A 60 8.05 4.05 -16.94
CA SER A 60 7.32 3.11 -16.08
C SER A 60 7.07 3.67 -14.69
N ARG A 61 8.03 4.38 -14.09
CA ARG A 61 7.82 5.06 -12.78
C ARG A 61 6.70 6.10 -12.84
N GLU A 62 6.72 6.98 -13.83
CA GLU A 62 5.69 8.00 -14.02
C GLU A 62 4.32 7.37 -14.32
N TYR A 63 4.29 6.29 -15.11
CA TYR A 63 3.07 5.54 -15.39
C TYR A 63 2.49 4.90 -14.12
N PHE A 64 3.30 4.23 -13.31
CA PHE A 64 2.82 3.63 -12.05
C PHE A 64 2.29 4.68 -11.09
N ALA A 65 2.96 5.84 -10.97
CA ALA A 65 2.49 6.95 -10.15
C ALA A 65 1.12 7.46 -10.62
N ALA A 66 0.99 7.77 -11.93
CA ALA A 66 -0.27 8.24 -12.50
C ALA A 66 -1.39 7.19 -12.42
N PHE A 67 -1.08 5.92 -12.68
CA PHE A 67 -2.05 4.84 -12.56
C PHE A 67 -2.56 4.70 -11.13
N THR A 68 -1.67 4.85 -10.15
CA THR A 68 -2.01 4.75 -8.73
C THR A 68 -3.03 5.82 -8.31
N THR A 69 -2.85 7.07 -8.77
CA THR A 69 -3.79 8.16 -8.47
C THR A 69 -5.16 8.01 -9.14
N ILE A 70 -5.28 7.17 -10.17
CA ILE A 70 -6.56 6.86 -10.83
C ILE A 70 -7.27 5.70 -10.14
N PHE A 71 -6.53 4.63 -9.81
CA PHE A 71 -7.13 3.36 -9.35
C PHE A 71 -7.29 3.23 -7.84
N PHE A 72 -6.45 3.86 -7.04
CA PHE A 72 -6.42 3.67 -5.59
C PHE A 72 -7.13 4.74 -4.73
N PRO A 73 -7.72 5.84 -5.26
CA PRO A 73 -8.40 6.81 -4.39
C PRO A 73 -9.53 6.26 -3.52
N TRP A 74 -10.24 5.22 -3.99
CA TRP A 74 -11.29 4.58 -3.18
C TRP A 74 -10.74 3.89 -1.92
N LEU A 75 -9.49 3.41 -1.97
CA LEU A 75 -8.82 2.66 -0.91
C LEU A 75 -8.05 3.58 0.04
N VAL A 76 -7.22 4.45 -0.51
CA VAL A 76 -6.28 5.26 0.27
C VAL A 76 -6.72 6.72 0.41
N GLY A 77 -7.78 7.16 -0.27
CA GLY A 77 -8.20 8.56 -0.30
C GLY A 77 -7.60 9.34 -1.47
N PRO A 78 -7.90 10.65 -1.61
CA PRO A 78 -7.40 11.48 -2.70
C PRO A 78 -5.86 11.45 -2.80
N CYS A 79 -5.35 11.40 -4.03
CA CYS A 79 -3.91 11.31 -4.31
C CYS A 79 -3.48 12.37 -5.32
N GLU A 80 -2.24 12.85 -5.17
CA GLU A 80 -1.61 13.79 -6.08
C GLU A 80 -0.27 13.22 -6.57
N VAL A 81 0.12 13.56 -7.80
CA VAL A 81 1.44 13.19 -8.32
C VAL A 81 2.41 14.36 -8.10
N MET A 82 3.52 14.07 -7.44
CA MET A 82 4.61 15.02 -7.17
C MET A 82 5.88 14.63 -7.92
N GLU A 83 6.79 15.60 -8.03
CA GLU A 83 8.10 15.40 -8.65
C GLU A 83 9.15 15.06 -7.59
N SER A 84 10.01 14.07 -7.87
CA SER A 84 11.28 13.90 -7.15
C SER A 84 12.46 13.92 -8.11
N GLU A 85 13.65 14.05 -7.55
CA GLU A 85 14.89 13.92 -8.30
C GLU A 85 15.37 12.46 -8.27
N VAL A 86 15.56 11.87 -9.44
CA VAL A 86 16.13 10.53 -9.63
C VAL A 86 17.28 10.66 -10.62
N ASP A 87 18.48 10.27 -10.21
CA ASP A 87 19.71 10.36 -11.02
C ASP A 87 19.93 11.75 -11.66
N GLY A 88 19.67 12.83 -10.90
CA GLY A 88 19.83 14.22 -11.34
C GLY A 88 18.74 14.72 -12.30
N ARG A 89 17.63 13.97 -12.45
CA ARG A 89 16.50 14.36 -13.31
C ARG A 89 15.21 14.43 -12.49
N LYS A 90 14.39 15.44 -12.78
CA LYS A 90 13.04 15.55 -12.23
C LYS A 90 12.10 14.59 -12.93
N GLU A 91 11.39 13.80 -12.15
CA GLU A 91 10.43 12.80 -12.63
C GLU A 91 9.16 12.84 -11.78
N LYS A 92 8.01 12.58 -12.39
CA LYS A 92 6.70 12.53 -11.71
C LYS A 92 6.43 11.14 -11.12
N ASN A 93 7.25 10.73 -10.17
CA ASN A 93 7.31 9.36 -9.63
C ASN A 93 6.82 9.23 -8.19
N VAL A 94 6.37 10.32 -7.56
CA VAL A 94 5.85 10.29 -6.19
C VAL A 94 4.34 10.41 -6.21
N VAL A 95 3.66 9.51 -5.51
CA VAL A 95 2.24 9.65 -5.20
C VAL A 95 2.12 10.14 -3.77
N TYR A 96 1.64 11.36 -3.60
CA TYR A 96 1.34 11.93 -2.30
C TYR A 96 -0.12 11.72 -1.97
N ILE A 97 -0.38 11.17 -0.78
CA ILE A 97 -1.70 10.96 -0.22
C ILE A 97 -1.78 11.88 1.00
N PRO A 98 -2.41 13.07 0.90
CA PRO A 98 -2.43 14.05 1.98
C PRO A 98 -3.07 13.51 3.26
N LYS A 99 -4.03 12.59 3.10
CA LYS A 99 -4.70 11.92 4.22
C LYS A 99 -5.10 10.50 3.83
N CYS A 100 -4.37 9.51 4.33
CA CYS A 100 -4.56 8.11 4.00
C CYS A 100 -5.78 7.52 4.72
N ARG A 101 -6.84 7.22 3.96
CA ARG A 101 -8.10 6.68 4.47
C ARG A 101 -7.90 5.38 5.25
N PHE A 102 -7.02 4.48 4.79
CA PHE A 102 -6.74 3.20 5.47
C PHE A 102 -6.02 3.41 6.81
N LEU A 103 -5.02 4.29 6.83
CA LEU A 103 -4.29 4.62 8.05
C LEU A 103 -5.21 5.33 9.06
N GLU A 104 -6.05 6.28 8.59
CA GLU A 104 -7.05 6.95 9.42
C GLU A 104 -8.08 5.96 10.01
N SER A 105 -8.59 5.04 9.19
CA SER A 105 -9.63 4.09 9.61
C SER A 105 -9.11 3.05 10.60
N THR A 106 -7.90 2.55 10.38
CA THR A 106 -7.28 1.54 11.26
C THR A 106 -6.63 2.16 12.49
N ASN A 107 -6.15 3.40 12.36
CA ASN A 107 -5.44 4.16 13.39
C ASN A 107 -4.40 3.30 14.14
N CYS A 108 -3.64 2.51 13.38
CA CYS A 108 -2.70 1.53 13.90
C CYS A 108 -1.45 1.44 13.01
N VAL A 109 -0.30 1.80 13.57
CA VAL A 109 1.01 1.72 12.91
C VAL A 109 1.27 0.31 12.40
N GLY A 110 1.05 -0.72 13.24
CA GLY A 110 1.27 -2.12 12.89
C GLY A 110 0.42 -2.60 11.71
N MET A 111 -0.83 -2.13 11.59
CA MET A 111 -1.69 -2.47 10.45
C MET A 111 -1.24 -1.73 9.19
N CYS A 112 -0.90 -0.45 9.28
CA CYS A 112 -0.35 0.29 8.15
C CYS A 112 0.93 -0.38 7.60
N THR A 113 1.85 -0.78 8.48
CA THR A 113 3.11 -1.40 8.07
C THR A 113 2.92 -2.81 7.53
N ASN A 114 2.21 -3.68 8.25
CA ASN A 114 2.13 -5.11 7.93
C ASN A 114 1.00 -5.49 6.97
N LEU A 115 -0.03 -4.65 6.79
CA LEU A 115 -1.16 -4.94 5.90
C LEU A 115 -1.19 -4.04 4.66
N CYS A 116 -0.51 -2.90 4.66
CA CYS A 116 -0.46 -2.01 3.50
C CYS A 116 0.97 -1.91 2.96
N LYS A 117 1.89 -1.29 3.71
CA LYS A 117 3.22 -0.94 3.23
C LYS A 117 4.06 -2.14 2.79
N ILE A 118 4.37 -3.08 3.69
CA ILE A 118 5.27 -4.20 3.38
C ILE A 118 4.69 -5.08 2.26
N PRO A 119 3.41 -5.52 2.32
CA PRO A 119 2.82 -6.33 1.25
C PRO A 119 2.77 -5.62 -0.09
N CYS A 120 2.42 -4.32 -0.11
CA CYS A 120 2.31 -3.55 -1.34
C CYS A 120 3.68 -3.34 -1.99
N GLN A 121 4.70 -2.96 -1.21
CA GLN A 121 6.08 -2.84 -1.71
C GLN A 121 6.57 -4.16 -2.30
N LYS A 122 6.33 -5.27 -1.59
CA LYS A 122 6.70 -6.61 -2.06
C LYS A 122 5.97 -6.99 -3.34
N PHE A 123 4.65 -6.81 -3.39
CA PHE A 123 3.85 -7.11 -4.58
C PHE A 123 4.31 -6.27 -5.80
N ILE A 124 4.48 -4.97 -5.65
CA ILE A 124 4.89 -4.09 -6.76
C ILE A 124 6.30 -4.47 -7.25
N GLN A 125 7.22 -4.79 -6.35
CA GLN A 125 8.56 -5.25 -6.72
C GLN A 125 8.53 -6.64 -7.38
N ASP A 126 7.99 -7.64 -6.68
CA ASP A 126 8.10 -9.04 -7.06
C ASP A 126 7.13 -9.41 -8.18
N SER A 127 5.96 -8.77 -8.28
CA SER A 127 4.91 -9.07 -9.26
C SER A 127 4.81 -8.05 -10.40
N LEU A 128 5.19 -6.79 -10.19
CA LEU A 128 5.14 -5.75 -11.24
C LEU A 128 6.53 -5.31 -11.72
N GLY A 129 7.60 -5.73 -11.03
CA GLY A 129 8.98 -5.42 -11.43
C GLY A 129 9.42 -4.00 -11.12
N MET A 130 8.68 -3.26 -10.29
CA MET A 130 8.96 -1.86 -9.96
C MET A 130 9.33 -1.73 -8.49
N LYS A 131 10.43 -1.06 -8.18
CA LYS A 131 10.76 -0.71 -6.79
C LYS A 131 9.85 0.41 -6.34
N VAL A 132 9.38 0.35 -5.10
CA VAL A 132 8.63 1.45 -4.48
C VAL A 132 8.95 1.50 -3.00
N TYR A 133 9.15 2.71 -2.50
CA TYR A 133 9.23 2.97 -1.07
C TYR A 133 7.99 3.74 -0.64
N MET A 134 7.25 3.21 0.34
CA MET A 134 6.07 3.86 0.91
C MET A 134 6.44 4.53 2.23
N SER A 135 6.31 5.84 2.36
CA SER A 135 6.67 6.60 3.56
C SER A 135 5.40 7.15 4.22
N PRO A 136 4.76 6.42 5.17
CA PRO A 136 3.63 6.95 5.92
C PRO A 136 4.11 7.96 6.97
N ASN A 137 3.38 9.06 7.11
CA ASN A 137 3.50 9.96 8.24
C ASN A 137 2.33 9.69 9.21
N PHE A 138 2.68 9.26 10.41
CA PHE A 138 1.72 8.86 11.43
C PHE A 138 1.17 10.05 12.23
N GLU A 139 1.79 11.23 12.15
CA GLU A 139 1.32 12.43 12.86
C GLU A 139 0.15 13.10 12.14
N ASP A 140 0.25 13.24 10.81
CA ASP A 140 -0.77 13.88 9.96
C ASP A 140 -1.62 12.88 9.15
N MET A 141 -1.32 11.58 9.28
CA MET A 141 -1.94 10.48 8.55
C MET A 141 -1.71 10.50 7.03
N SER A 142 -0.73 11.25 6.53
CA SER A 142 -0.35 11.27 5.12
C SER A 142 0.52 10.06 4.73
N CYS A 143 0.70 9.82 3.44
CA CYS A 143 1.60 8.78 2.94
C CYS A 143 2.16 9.14 1.56
N GLU A 144 3.44 8.88 1.35
CA GLU A 144 4.09 8.97 0.04
C GLU A 144 4.36 7.57 -0.52
N MET A 145 4.17 7.37 -1.82
CA MET A 145 4.65 6.21 -2.56
C MET A 145 5.65 6.66 -3.61
N ILE A 146 6.92 6.32 -3.43
CA ILE A 146 8.03 6.80 -4.26
C ILE A 146 8.46 5.68 -5.19
N PHE A 147 8.01 5.73 -6.44
CA PHE A 147 8.34 4.73 -7.45
C PHE A 147 9.79 4.89 -7.92
N GLY A 148 10.50 3.77 -8.02
CA GLY A 148 11.93 3.70 -8.33
C GLY A 148 12.85 3.61 -7.11
N GLN A 149 12.36 3.93 -5.91
CA GLN A 149 13.16 3.90 -4.69
C GLN A 149 13.07 2.54 -4.00
N GLN A 150 14.22 2.00 -3.58
CA GLN A 150 14.26 0.80 -2.74
C GLN A 150 13.88 1.19 -1.31
N PRO A 151 13.03 0.41 -0.62
CA PRO A 151 12.85 0.57 0.82
C PRO A 151 14.19 0.54 1.57
N PRO A 152 14.45 1.46 2.51
CA PRO A 152 15.66 1.46 3.30
C PRO A 152 15.74 0.20 4.18
N GLU A 153 16.95 -0.27 4.45
CA GLU A 153 17.16 -1.41 5.37
C GLU A 153 16.66 -1.08 6.79
N ASP A 154 16.88 0.15 7.22
CA ASP A 154 16.49 0.66 8.54
C ASP A 154 15.29 1.61 8.44
N ASP A 155 14.12 1.04 8.16
CA ASP A 155 12.91 1.80 7.85
C ASP A 155 12.29 2.47 9.09
N PRO A 156 12.18 3.82 9.12
CA PRO A 156 11.66 4.54 10.27
C PRO A 156 10.20 4.23 10.57
N ALA A 157 9.40 3.86 9.56
CA ALA A 157 8.00 3.53 9.76
C ALA A 157 7.81 2.23 10.55
N LEU A 158 8.81 1.35 10.58
CA LEU A 158 8.79 0.09 11.33
C LEU A 158 9.19 0.24 12.81
N LYS A 159 9.74 1.40 13.19
CA LYS A 159 10.21 1.67 14.56
C LYS A 159 9.20 2.41 15.42
N GLN A 160 8.17 3.00 14.81
CA GLN A 160 7.24 3.85 15.54
C GLN A 160 6.36 3.00 16.48
N PRO A 161 6.17 3.46 17.74
CA PRO A 161 5.25 2.80 18.65
C PRO A 161 3.82 2.91 18.10
N CYS A 162 3.00 1.89 18.34
CA CYS A 162 1.59 1.96 17.96
C CYS A 162 0.90 3.15 18.62
N PHE A 163 -0.06 3.77 17.91
CA PHE A 163 -0.88 4.84 18.46
C PHE A 163 -1.50 4.40 19.79
N ARG A 164 -1.56 5.33 20.74
CA ARG A 164 -2.12 5.10 22.09
C ARG A 164 -3.65 5.04 22.02
N THR A 165 -4.21 4.00 21.38
CA THR A 165 -5.66 3.84 21.18
C THR A 165 -6.11 2.37 21.24
N LYS A 166 -7.37 2.19 21.68
CA LYS A 166 -8.06 1.00 22.24
C LYS A 166 -7.85 -0.39 21.61
N PHE A 167 -7.20 -0.53 20.46
CA PHE A 167 -7.13 -1.78 19.69
C PHE A 167 -5.76 -2.46 19.69
N CYS A 168 -4.72 -1.79 20.19
CA CYS A 168 -3.44 -2.44 20.51
C CYS A 168 -3.47 -2.87 21.99
N LYS A 169 -4.09 -4.01 22.28
CA LYS A 169 -3.65 -4.80 23.44
C LYS A 169 -2.52 -5.69 22.95
N LEU A 170 -1.32 -5.40 23.44
CA LEU A 170 -0.17 -6.32 23.50
C LEU A 170 -0.62 -7.66 24.09
#